data_AF-A0A2H0WBB1-F1
#
_entry.id   AF-A0A2H0WBB1-F1
#
_cell.length_a   1.000
_cell.length_b   1.000
_cell.length_c   1.000
_cell.angle_alpha   90.00
_cell.angle_beta   90.00
_cell.angle_gamma   90.00
#
_symmetry.space_group_name_H-M   'P 1'
#
loop_
_entity.id
_entity.type
_entity.pdbx_description
1 polymer ?
#
loop_
_entity_poly.entity_id
_entity_poly.type
_entity_poly.pdbx_seq_one_letter_code
_entity_poly.pdbx_strand_id
1 'polypeptide(L)'
;MNLKSRDVARRLNIPNASFNRIENKEVKRASFAHAVKIVRAACAQDNFMAFVEKFYPEMLKTIKQTYPGNADVPFIACEAERFFSDRSSYEIMMMATTPNGVTKEKVQTLYGLKGLEILEDLINEQVVEFNDGRAFLNQNIKFGQETTQQLLQNLVSFSYSLNTFGTGENWLSVQYEAVNRNNVAPKVRDIMIQANAEIRAVMNAPENNGDDVFWAGLVFDHFGKKERSTDSTGVIQ
;
A
#
# COMPACT_ATOMS: atom_id res chain seq x y z
N MET A 1 12.85 -20.35 15.92
CA MET A 1 11.40 -20.53 16.17
C MET A 1 10.80 -21.21 14.95
N ASN A 2 10.24 -22.43 15.07
CA ASN A 2 9.52 -23.08 13.96
C ASN A 2 8.10 -22.50 13.91
N LEU A 3 7.87 -21.51 13.06
CA LEU A 3 6.53 -21.02 12.74
C LEU A 3 5.81 -22.11 11.93
N LYS A 4 4.58 -22.46 12.33
CA LYS A 4 3.75 -23.39 11.53
C LYS A 4 3.34 -22.69 10.23
N SER A 5 3.20 -23.41 9.12
CA SER A 5 2.86 -22.85 7.81
C SER A 5 1.57 -22.01 7.83
N ARG A 6 0.60 -22.39 8.66
CA ARG A 6 -0.63 -21.62 8.92
C ARG A 6 -0.37 -20.24 9.52
N ASP A 7 0.59 -20.14 10.43
CA ASP A 7 0.95 -18.87 11.08
C ASP A 7 1.68 -17.94 10.10
N VAL A 8 2.51 -18.51 9.21
CA VAL A 8 3.15 -17.77 8.12
C VAL A 8 2.10 -17.27 7.12
N ALA A 9 1.21 -18.13 6.64
CA ALA A 9 0.14 -17.76 5.71
C ALA A 9 -0.75 -16.64 6.26
N ARG A 10 -1.13 -16.72 7.54
CA ARG A 10 -1.89 -15.67 8.23
C ARG A 10 -1.10 -14.35 8.31
N ARG A 11 0.18 -14.40 8.68
CA ARG A 11 1.04 -13.20 8.76
C ARG A 11 1.20 -12.50 7.41
N LEU A 12 1.27 -13.27 6.32
CA LEU A 12 1.40 -12.73 4.96
C LEU A 12 0.08 -12.30 4.33
N ASN A 13 -1.05 -12.49 5.02
CA ASN A 13 -2.39 -12.37 4.46
C ASN A 13 -2.52 -13.15 3.13
N ILE A 14 -2.12 -14.42 3.14
CA ILE A 14 -2.27 -15.36 2.02
C ILE A 14 -3.24 -16.45 2.48
N PRO A 15 -4.27 -16.82 1.68
CA PRO A 15 -5.16 -17.93 2.03
C PRO A 15 -4.36 -19.21 2.29
N ASN A 16 -4.62 -19.90 3.40
CA ASN A 16 -3.88 -21.11 3.81
C ASN A 16 -3.79 -22.15 2.69
N ALA A 17 -4.89 -22.38 1.96
CA ALA A 17 -4.91 -23.30 0.83
C ALA A 17 -3.95 -22.87 -0.29
N SER A 18 -3.89 -21.57 -0.60
CA SER A 18 -2.95 -21.06 -1.60
C SER A 18 -1.51 -21.18 -1.14
N PHE A 19 -1.23 -20.87 0.13
CA PHE A 19 0.10 -20.99 0.71
C PHE A 19 0.59 -22.44 0.73
N ASN A 20 -0.24 -23.38 1.19
CA ASN A 20 0.09 -24.81 1.23
C ASN A 20 0.43 -25.35 -0.17
N ARG A 21 -0.35 -24.98 -1.20
CA ARG A 21 -0.07 -25.38 -2.59
C ARG A 21 1.26 -24.82 -3.10
N ILE A 22 1.65 -23.62 -2.67
CA ILE A 22 2.95 -23.03 -3.01
C ILE A 22 4.08 -23.77 -2.27
N GLU A 23 3.92 -23.99 -0.97
CA GLU A 23 4.88 -24.70 -0.11
C GLU A 23 5.16 -26.13 -0.60
N ASN A 24 4.12 -26.85 -0.97
CA ASN A 24 4.19 -28.22 -1.50
C ASN A 24 4.63 -28.29 -2.97
N LYS A 25 4.91 -27.15 -3.63
CA LYS A 25 5.27 -27.05 -5.06
C LYS A 25 4.19 -27.59 -6.00
N GLU A 26 2.94 -27.61 -5.56
CA GLU A 26 1.77 -27.99 -6.36
C GLU A 26 1.40 -26.90 -7.38
N VAL A 27 1.91 -25.67 -7.19
CA VAL A 27 1.81 -24.58 -8.16
C VAL A 27 3.17 -24.35 -8.82
N LYS A 28 3.24 -24.48 -10.15
CA LYS A 28 4.48 -24.22 -10.92
C LYS A 28 4.98 -22.79 -10.78
N ARG A 29 4.06 -21.82 -10.61
CA ARG A 29 4.36 -20.40 -10.48
C ARG A 29 3.28 -19.71 -9.65
N ALA A 30 3.66 -19.15 -8.49
CA ALA A 30 2.74 -18.36 -7.66
C ALA A 30 2.26 -17.11 -8.42
N SER A 31 1.10 -16.57 -8.03
CA SER A 31 0.70 -15.24 -8.50
C SER A 31 1.74 -14.21 -8.08
N PHE A 32 1.91 -13.16 -8.88
CA PHE A 32 2.89 -12.12 -8.57
C PHE A 32 2.64 -11.51 -7.18
N ALA A 33 1.37 -11.28 -6.81
CA ALA A 33 1.00 -10.77 -5.49
C ALA A 33 1.44 -11.68 -4.34
N HIS A 34 1.21 -13.00 -4.44
CA HIS A 34 1.65 -13.94 -3.42
C HIS A 34 3.19 -14.08 -3.39
N ALA A 35 3.84 -14.10 -4.55
CA ALA A 35 5.29 -14.16 -4.65
C ALA A 35 5.96 -12.95 -3.99
N VAL A 36 5.45 -11.74 -4.23
CA VAL A 36 5.94 -10.50 -3.61
C VAL A 36 5.81 -10.57 -2.09
N LYS A 37 4.66 -11.01 -1.56
CA LYS A 37 4.44 -11.15 -0.11
C LYS A 37 5.43 -12.12 0.54
N ILE A 38 5.62 -13.29 -0.07
CA ILE A 38 6.54 -14.32 0.44
C ILE A 38 7.99 -13.80 0.42
N VAL A 39 8.42 -13.18 -0.69
CA VAL A 39 9.79 -12.70 -0.85
C VAL A 39 10.09 -11.52 0.07
N ARG A 40 9.16 -10.58 0.22
CA ARG A 40 9.33 -9.43 1.12
C ARG A 40 9.44 -9.86 2.58
N ALA A 41 8.81 -10.97 2.97
CA ALA A 41 8.93 -11.52 4.32
C ALA A 41 10.15 -12.42 4.51
N ALA A 42 10.61 -13.10 3.45
CA ALA A 42 11.74 -14.03 3.52
C ALA A 42 13.10 -13.37 3.27
N CYS A 43 13.14 -12.24 2.55
CA CYS A 43 14.37 -11.60 2.09
C CYS A 43 14.42 -10.11 2.50
N ALA A 44 15.63 -9.60 2.73
CA ALA A 44 15.88 -8.16 2.76
C ALA A 44 15.56 -7.51 1.40
N GLN A 45 15.20 -6.22 1.40
CA GLN A 45 14.70 -5.49 0.23
C GLN A 45 15.58 -5.57 -1.02
N ASP A 46 16.89 -5.60 -0.86
CA ASP A 46 17.86 -5.61 -1.96
C ASP A 46 17.69 -6.84 -2.88
N ASN A 47 17.07 -7.91 -2.36
CA ASN A 47 16.80 -9.13 -3.11
C ASN A 47 15.44 -9.11 -3.84
N PHE A 48 14.58 -8.12 -3.62
CA PHE A 48 13.27 -8.05 -4.26
C PHE A 48 13.38 -7.82 -5.77
N MET A 49 14.16 -6.83 -6.21
CA MET A 49 14.29 -6.52 -7.64
C MET A 49 14.99 -7.65 -8.39
N ALA A 50 16.02 -8.25 -7.79
CA ALA A 50 16.68 -9.45 -8.32
C ALA A 50 15.72 -10.65 -8.43
N PHE A 51 14.84 -10.83 -7.43
CA PHE A 51 13.80 -11.86 -7.49
C PHE A 51 12.83 -11.61 -8.65
N VAL A 52 12.33 -10.38 -8.81
CA VAL A 52 11.42 -10.04 -9.92
C VAL A 52 12.10 -10.29 -11.26
N GLU A 53 13.34 -9.81 -11.44
CA GLU A 53 14.08 -9.99 -12.69
C GLU A 53 14.26 -11.47 -13.05
N LYS A 54 14.54 -12.31 -12.05
CA LYS A 54 14.75 -13.75 -12.25
C LYS A 54 13.46 -14.54 -12.50
N PHE A 55 12.40 -14.26 -11.76
CA PHE A 55 11.20 -15.11 -11.73
C PHE A 55 9.96 -14.48 -12.37
N TYR A 56 9.94 -13.16 -12.58
CA TYR A 56 8.87 -12.38 -13.20
C TYR A 56 9.39 -11.24 -14.10
N PRO A 57 10.29 -11.52 -15.06
CA PRO A 57 10.92 -10.51 -15.90
C PRO A 57 9.91 -9.66 -16.69
N GLU A 58 8.76 -10.25 -17.06
CA GLU A 58 7.69 -9.54 -17.75
C GLU A 58 7.06 -8.41 -16.90
N MET A 59 7.16 -8.51 -15.57
CA MET A 59 6.63 -7.54 -14.63
C MET A 59 7.62 -6.41 -14.32
N LEU A 60 8.91 -6.59 -14.64
CA LEU A 60 9.97 -5.63 -14.29
C LEU A 60 9.72 -4.25 -14.90
N LYS A 61 9.33 -4.21 -16.18
CA LYS A 61 8.97 -2.96 -16.87
C LYS A 61 7.78 -2.28 -16.18
N THR A 62 6.75 -3.05 -15.86
CA THR A 62 5.54 -2.52 -15.20
C THR A 62 5.85 -1.98 -13.81
N ILE A 63 6.65 -2.66 -12.99
CA ILE A 63 7.04 -2.17 -11.65
C ILE A 63 7.79 -0.85 -11.76
N LYS A 64 8.81 -0.77 -12.62
CA LYS A 64 9.58 0.47 -12.83
C LYS A 64 8.67 1.62 -13.27
N GLN A 65 7.67 1.34 -14.09
CA GLN A 65 6.72 2.35 -14.56
C GLN A 65 5.57 2.64 -13.59
N THR A 66 5.29 1.79 -12.60
CA THR A 66 4.25 2.00 -11.58
C THR A 66 4.77 2.82 -10.40
N TYR A 67 6.08 2.79 -10.15
CA TYR A 67 6.72 3.56 -9.07
C TYR A 67 7.75 4.59 -9.58
N PRO A 68 7.47 5.40 -10.62
CA PRO A 68 8.48 6.27 -11.23
C PRO A 68 9.03 7.33 -10.26
N GLY A 69 8.30 7.70 -9.21
CA GLY A 69 8.75 8.61 -8.15
C GLY A 69 9.15 7.95 -6.82
N ASN A 70 9.06 6.61 -6.71
CA ASN A 70 9.36 5.85 -5.48
C ASN A 70 10.28 4.65 -5.76
N ALA A 71 11.01 4.66 -6.88
CA ALA A 71 11.84 3.55 -7.30
C ALA A 71 12.89 3.21 -6.22
N ASP A 72 13.51 4.25 -5.66
CA ASP A 72 14.61 4.16 -4.69
C ASP A 72 14.14 4.12 -3.22
N VAL A 73 12.82 4.14 -3.01
CA VAL A 73 12.24 4.16 -1.66
C VAL A 73 12.07 2.72 -1.14
N PRO A 74 12.47 2.43 0.10
CA PRO A 74 12.27 1.12 0.71
C PRO A 74 10.79 0.72 0.80
N PHE A 75 10.50 -0.58 0.62
CA PHE A 75 9.19 -1.12 1.04
C PHE A 75 9.07 -1.12 2.57
N ILE A 76 7.95 -0.68 3.11
CA ILE A 76 7.74 -0.82 4.55
C ILE A 76 7.87 -2.29 5.01
N ALA A 77 8.35 -2.53 6.24
CA ALA A 77 8.33 -3.85 6.84
C ALA A 77 6.88 -4.41 6.89
N CYS A 78 6.70 -5.70 6.64
CA CYS A 78 5.37 -6.32 6.58
C CYS A 78 4.60 -6.16 7.90
N GLU A 79 5.30 -6.19 9.03
CA GLU A 79 4.77 -6.02 10.38
C GLU A 79 4.18 -4.63 10.58
N ALA A 80 4.82 -3.60 10.02
CA ALA A 80 4.35 -2.22 10.09
C ALA A 80 3.28 -1.91 9.03
N GLU A 81 3.33 -2.60 7.88
CA GLU A 81 2.40 -2.39 6.76
C GLU A 81 0.92 -2.61 7.14
N ARG A 82 0.66 -3.57 8.04
CA ARG A 82 -0.71 -3.88 8.50
C ARG A 82 -1.44 -2.68 9.13
N PHE A 83 -0.70 -1.78 9.77
CA PHE A 83 -1.26 -0.61 10.44
C PHE A 83 -1.73 0.47 9.47
N PHE A 84 -1.25 0.46 8.21
CA PHE A 84 -1.77 1.32 7.15
C PHE A 84 -3.08 0.81 6.56
N SER A 85 -3.31 -0.51 6.61
CA SER A 85 -4.58 -1.10 6.17
C SER A 85 -5.66 -1.11 7.25
N ASP A 86 -5.27 -1.03 8.53
CA ASP A 86 -6.21 -1.11 9.64
C ASP A 86 -6.94 0.22 9.88
N ARG A 87 -8.27 0.14 10.00
CA ARG A 87 -9.15 1.31 10.18
C ARG A 87 -8.82 2.12 11.42
N SER A 88 -8.35 1.49 12.49
CA SER A 88 -8.12 2.17 13.76
C SER A 88 -6.77 2.89 13.82
N SER A 89 -5.79 2.48 13.01
CA SER A 89 -4.43 3.02 13.07
C SER A 89 -3.97 3.81 11.85
N TYR A 90 -4.62 3.68 10.69
CA TYR A 90 -4.07 4.22 9.44
C TYR A 90 -3.82 5.74 9.47
N GLU A 91 -4.69 6.53 10.10
CA GLU A 91 -4.51 7.99 10.17
C GLU A 91 -3.34 8.38 11.08
N ILE A 92 -3.15 7.68 12.20
CA ILE A 92 -2.00 7.87 13.10
C ILE A 92 -0.70 7.52 12.36
N MET A 93 -0.69 6.40 11.65
CA MET A 93 0.45 5.99 10.83
C MET A 93 0.76 7.01 9.74
N MET A 94 -0.25 7.51 9.03
CA MET A 94 -0.06 8.55 8.02
C MET A 94 0.55 9.81 8.61
N MET A 95 0.04 10.31 9.74
CA MET A 95 0.63 11.47 10.42
C MET A 95 2.09 11.20 10.85
N ALA A 96 2.38 10.03 11.39
CA ALA A 96 3.73 9.64 11.79
C ALA A 96 4.71 9.55 10.60
N THR A 97 4.23 9.33 9.37
CA THR A 97 5.08 9.35 8.17
C THR A 97 5.37 10.74 7.62
N THR A 98 4.72 11.79 8.14
CA THR A 98 5.00 13.16 7.71
C THR A 98 6.28 13.70 8.36
N PRO A 99 6.93 14.72 7.76
CA PRO A 99 8.09 15.37 8.37
C PRO A 99 7.83 15.95 9.77
N ASN A 100 6.57 16.23 10.11
CA ASN A 100 6.18 16.79 11.40
C ASN A 100 5.82 15.71 12.44
N GLY A 101 5.68 14.45 12.03
CA GLY A 101 5.26 13.36 12.92
C GLY A 101 3.92 13.65 13.62
N VAL A 102 3.69 12.98 14.74
CA VAL A 102 2.46 13.16 15.52
C VAL A 102 2.72 13.19 17.03
N THR A 103 2.11 14.15 17.75
CA THR A 103 2.21 14.22 19.21
C THR A 103 1.11 13.40 19.89
N LYS A 104 1.33 13.02 21.15
CA LYS A 104 0.28 12.37 21.97
C LYS A 104 -0.93 13.27 22.13
N GLU A 105 -0.73 14.57 22.32
CA GLU A 105 -1.79 15.55 22.46
C GLU A 105 -2.67 15.60 21.20
N LYS A 106 -2.06 15.65 20.00
CA LYS A 106 -2.80 15.66 18.73
C LYS A 106 -3.62 14.38 18.56
N VAL A 107 -3.05 13.22 18.87
CA VAL A 107 -3.76 11.94 18.84
C VAL A 107 -4.92 11.92 19.83
N GLN A 108 -4.72 12.39 21.06
CA GLN A 108 -5.77 12.44 22.07
C GLN A 108 -6.91 13.38 21.66
N THR A 109 -6.59 14.53 21.09
CA THR A 109 -7.59 15.49 20.62
C THR A 109 -8.44 14.92 19.49
N LEU A 110 -7.82 14.23 18.52
CA LEU A 110 -8.53 13.70 17.34
C LEU A 110 -9.26 12.37 17.61
N TYR A 111 -8.69 11.51 18.45
CA TYR A 111 -9.12 10.10 18.57
C TYR A 111 -9.40 9.66 20.02
N GLY A 112 -9.23 10.55 20.99
CA GLY A 112 -9.43 10.26 22.40
C GLY A 112 -8.44 9.23 22.96
N LEU A 113 -8.83 8.59 24.07
CA LEU A 113 -8.02 7.59 24.77
C LEU A 113 -7.68 6.39 23.89
N LYS A 114 -8.61 5.94 23.04
CA LYS A 114 -8.38 4.81 22.16
C LYS A 114 -7.27 5.08 21.14
N GLY A 115 -7.19 6.30 20.60
CA GLY A 115 -6.08 6.66 19.72
C GLY A 115 -4.75 6.69 20.44
N LEU A 116 -4.73 7.16 21.69
CA LEU A 116 -3.52 7.14 22.52
C LEU A 116 -3.02 5.71 22.77
N GLU A 117 -3.92 4.78 23.11
CA GLU A 117 -3.59 3.36 23.29
C GLU A 117 -2.95 2.79 22.00
N ILE A 118 -3.52 3.09 20.83
CA ILE A 118 -2.97 2.66 19.54
C ILE A 118 -1.58 3.26 19.30
N LEU A 119 -1.39 4.55 19.58
CA LEU A 119 -0.08 5.19 19.43
C LEU A 119 0.95 4.55 20.38
N GLU A 120 0.58 4.24 21.61
CA GLU A 120 1.45 3.57 22.57
C GLU A 120 1.82 2.15 22.11
N ASP A 121 0.87 1.40 21.58
CA ASP A 121 1.14 0.10 20.97
C ASP A 121 2.13 0.21 19.81
N LEU A 122 1.97 1.21 18.92
CA LEU A 122 2.90 1.44 17.80
C LEU A 122 4.32 1.77 18.28
N ILE A 123 4.46 2.54 19.36
CA ILE A 123 5.75 2.87 19.98
C ILE A 123 6.36 1.63 20.63
N ASN A 124 5.56 0.88 21.40
CA ASN A 124 6.00 -0.32 22.12
C ASN A 124 6.42 -1.45 21.17
N GLU A 125 5.72 -1.60 20.04
CA GLU A 125 6.06 -2.53 18.97
C GLU A 125 7.22 -2.03 18.07
N GLN A 126 7.79 -0.86 18.36
CA GLN A 126 8.85 -0.23 17.57
C GLN A 126 8.47 -0.02 16.10
N VAL A 127 7.19 0.17 15.83
CA VAL A 127 6.67 0.51 14.49
C VAL A 127 6.96 1.97 14.18
N VAL A 128 6.89 2.84 15.17
CA VAL A 128 7.27 4.26 15.11
C VAL A 128 8.29 4.56 16.21
N GLU A 129 9.18 5.51 15.94
CA GLU A 129 10.12 6.03 16.92
C GLU A 129 9.49 7.23 17.63
N PHE A 130 9.62 7.32 18.96
CA PHE A 130 9.18 8.47 19.73
C PHE A 130 10.39 9.29 20.17
N ASN A 131 10.54 10.49 19.61
CA ASN A 131 11.61 11.43 19.96
C ASN A 131 11.05 12.86 20.02
N ASP A 132 11.60 13.70 20.90
CA ASP A 132 11.22 15.10 21.06
C ASP A 132 9.69 15.35 21.17
N GLY A 133 8.98 14.44 21.85
CA GLY A 133 7.53 14.53 22.09
C GLY A 133 6.65 14.13 20.90
N ARG A 134 7.24 13.58 19.83
CA ARG A 134 6.56 13.20 18.58
C ARG A 134 6.89 11.78 18.17
N ALA A 135 5.93 11.09 17.59
CA ALA A 135 6.11 9.80 16.93
C ALA A 135 6.38 10.00 15.43
N PHE A 136 7.40 9.31 14.93
CA PHE A 136 7.86 9.36 13.55
C PHE A 136 8.07 7.96 12.98
N LEU A 137 7.83 7.82 11.68
CA LEU A 137 8.37 6.74 10.89
C LEU A 137 9.52 7.31 10.05
N ASN A 138 10.76 7.09 10.50
CA ASN A 138 11.99 7.71 9.97
C ASN A 138 12.45 7.18 8.59
N GLN A 139 11.51 6.98 7.66
CA GLN A 139 11.80 6.56 6.30
C GLN A 139 10.66 6.89 5.35
N ASN A 140 11.02 7.37 4.15
CA ASN A 140 10.11 7.27 3.02
C ASN A 140 9.79 5.80 2.78
N ILE A 141 8.53 5.47 2.55
CA ILE A 141 8.09 4.09 2.36
C ILE A 141 7.23 3.93 1.12
N LYS A 142 7.27 2.72 0.55
CA LYS A 142 6.26 2.25 -0.40
C LYS A 142 5.53 1.03 0.14
N PHE A 143 4.28 0.90 -0.26
CA PHE A 143 3.39 -0.19 0.11
C PHE A 143 3.24 -1.19 -1.04
N GLY A 144 2.87 -2.42 -0.68
CA GLY A 144 2.25 -3.36 -1.61
C GLY A 144 0.90 -2.83 -2.09
N GLN A 145 0.51 -3.23 -3.30
CA GLN A 145 -0.71 -2.71 -3.95
C GLN A 145 -2.00 -3.00 -3.16
N GLU A 146 -2.06 -4.12 -2.44
CA GLU A 146 -3.21 -4.45 -1.58
C GLU A 146 -3.37 -3.47 -0.42
N THR A 147 -2.26 -3.11 0.24
CA THR A 147 -2.27 -2.08 1.29
C THR A 147 -2.58 -0.71 0.71
N THR A 148 -2.04 -0.36 -0.46
CA THR A 148 -2.39 0.89 -1.16
C THR A 148 -3.89 0.97 -1.44
N GLN A 149 -4.49 -0.12 -1.92
CA GLN A 149 -5.91 -0.21 -2.18
C GLN A 149 -6.72 -0.03 -0.89
N GLN A 150 -6.37 -0.76 0.17
CA GLN A 150 -7.09 -0.68 1.45
C GLN A 150 -6.96 0.70 2.10
N LEU A 151 -5.77 1.30 2.05
CA LEU A 151 -5.54 2.65 2.55
C LEU A 151 -6.41 3.67 1.81
N LEU A 152 -6.45 3.61 0.47
CA LEU A 152 -7.29 4.49 -0.33
C LEU A 152 -8.78 4.30 0.01
N GLN A 153 -9.23 3.05 0.19
CA GLN A 153 -10.59 2.75 0.62
C GLN A 153 -10.90 3.37 1.99
N ASN A 154 -9.99 3.26 2.96
CA ASN A 154 -10.17 3.85 4.28
C ASN A 154 -10.25 5.38 4.21
N LEU A 155 -9.36 6.02 3.44
CA LEU A 155 -9.36 7.48 3.22
C LEU A 155 -10.70 7.96 2.65
N VAL A 156 -11.19 7.30 1.60
CA VAL A 156 -12.48 7.66 0.98
C VAL A 156 -13.67 7.37 1.91
N SER A 157 -13.62 6.28 2.68
CA SER A 157 -14.77 5.86 3.50
C SER A 157 -14.88 6.59 4.83
N PHE A 158 -13.75 7.05 5.39
CA PHE A 158 -13.69 7.53 6.77
C PHE A 158 -13.05 8.92 6.93
N SER A 159 -12.15 9.33 6.03
CA SER A 159 -11.47 10.64 6.10
C SER A 159 -12.07 11.68 5.15
N TYR A 160 -12.73 11.25 4.06
CA TYR A 160 -13.45 12.15 3.16
C TYR A 160 -14.74 12.68 3.81
N SER A 161 -14.89 13.99 3.89
CA SER A 161 -16.04 14.65 4.52
C SER A 161 -17.07 15.15 3.50
N LEU A 162 -18.27 14.56 3.48
CA LEU A 162 -19.36 15.09 2.65
C LEU A 162 -19.81 16.50 3.05
N ASN A 163 -19.56 16.89 4.30
CA ASN A 163 -19.96 18.22 4.80
C ASN A 163 -19.15 19.36 4.19
N THR A 164 -17.96 19.07 3.65
CA THR A 164 -17.12 20.07 2.99
C THR A 164 -17.22 20.01 1.46
N PHE A 165 -18.14 19.20 0.92
CA PHE A 165 -18.39 19.15 -0.52
C PHE A 165 -18.86 20.51 -1.06
N GLY A 166 -18.26 20.96 -2.17
CA GLY A 166 -18.59 22.24 -2.81
C GLY A 166 -17.91 23.47 -2.19
N THR A 167 -17.15 23.30 -1.10
CA THR A 167 -16.39 24.39 -0.47
C THR A 167 -15.03 24.64 -1.12
N GLY A 168 -14.53 23.69 -1.91
CA GLY A 168 -13.17 23.68 -2.45
C GLY A 168 -12.15 22.98 -1.56
N GLU A 169 -12.53 22.56 -0.34
CA GLU A 169 -11.62 21.85 0.58
C GLU A 169 -11.43 20.38 0.21
N ASN A 170 -12.36 19.78 -0.54
CA ASN A 170 -12.23 18.42 -1.04
C ASN A 170 -12.82 18.24 -2.43
N TRP A 171 -12.46 17.13 -3.06
CA TRP A 171 -12.93 16.77 -4.39
C TRP A 171 -13.00 15.24 -4.53
N LEU A 172 -14.11 14.76 -5.07
CA LEU A 172 -14.30 13.36 -5.44
C LEU A 172 -15.08 13.27 -6.75
N SER A 173 -14.54 12.52 -7.70
CA SER A 173 -15.19 12.27 -8.99
C SER A 173 -14.95 10.84 -9.45
N VAL A 174 -15.93 10.28 -10.17
CA VAL A 174 -15.84 8.97 -10.81
C VAL A 174 -16.30 9.08 -12.26
N GLN A 175 -15.57 8.44 -13.17
CA GLN A 175 -15.87 8.40 -14.60
C GLN A 175 -15.79 6.94 -15.07
N TYR A 176 -16.78 6.49 -15.84
CA TYR A 176 -16.81 5.13 -16.39
C TYR A 176 -17.46 5.12 -17.77
N GLU A 177 -16.84 4.43 -18.73
CA GLU A 177 -17.37 4.30 -20.08
C GLU A 177 -16.96 2.98 -20.75
N ALA A 178 -17.76 2.54 -21.73
CA ALA A 178 -17.41 1.42 -22.60
C ALA A 178 -16.44 1.87 -23.69
N VAL A 179 -15.16 1.49 -23.56
CA VAL A 179 -14.08 1.98 -24.43
C VAL A 179 -13.23 0.86 -25.01
N ASN A 180 -12.51 1.16 -26.11
CA ASN A 180 -11.42 0.29 -26.57
C ASN A 180 -10.25 0.37 -25.58
N ARG A 181 -10.12 -0.64 -24.73
CA ARG A 181 -9.08 -0.74 -23.69
C ARG A 181 -7.67 -0.54 -24.24
N ASN A 182 -7.35 -1.14 -25.40
CA ASN A 182 -6.00 -1.07 -25.95
C ASN A 182 -5.62 0.36 -26.35
N ASN A 183 -6.61 1.18 -26.72
CA ASN A 183 -6.41 2.58 -27.07
C ASN A 183 -6.46 3.51 -25.86
N VAL A 184 -7.33 3.23 -24.89
CA VAL A 184 -7.62 4.14 -23.77
C VAL A 184 -6.73 3.89 -22.56
N ALA A 185 -6.48 2.63 -22.19
CA ALA A 185 -5.74 2.32 -20.97
C ALA A 185 -4.31 2.93 -20.94
N PRO A 186 -3.52 2.90 -22.03
CA PRO A 186 -2.22 3.57 -22.05
C PRO A 186 -2.34 5.09 -21.84
N LYS A 187 -3.32 5.75 -22.49
CA LYS A 187 -3.51 7.20 -22.39
C LYS A 187 -3.95 7.64 -21.00
N VAL A 188 -4.93 6.96 -20.42
CA VAL A 188 -5.40 7.23 -19.04
C VAL A 188 -4.28 7.01 -18.04
N ARG A 189 -3.48 5.96 -18.23
CA ARG A 189 -2.31 5.67 -17.39
C ARG A 189 -1.30 6.82 -17.44
N ASP A 190 -0.96 7.31 -18.63
CA ASP A 190 0.01 8.39 -18.79
C ASP A 190 -0.49 9.70 -18.15
N ILE A 191 -1.77 10.02 -18.31
CA ILE A 191 -2.42 11.17 -17.63
C ILE A 191 -2.31 11.03 -16.11
N MET A 192 -2.62 9.85 -15.56
CA MET A 192 -2.54 9.64 -14.10
C MET A 192 -1.12 9.71 -13.56
N ILE A 193 -0.13 9.22 -14.33
CA ILE A 193 1.28 9.34 -13.95
C ILE A 193 1.70 10.82 -13.91
N GLN A 194 1.32 11.59 -14.92
CA GLN A 194 1.63 13.02 -14.99
C GLN A 194 0.94 13.79 -13.85
N ALA A 195 -0.35 13.57 -13.64
CA ALA A 195 -1.10 14.19 -12.56
C ALA A 195 -0.49 13.87 -11.18
N ASN A 196 -0.11 12.62 -10.93
CA ASN A 196 0.57 12.23 -9.69
C ASN A 196 1.93 12.94 -9.52
N ALA A 197 2.70 13.11 -10.60
CA ALA A 197 3.98 13.82 -10.55
C ALA A 197 3.78 15.30 -10.19
N GLU A 198 2.79 15.95 -10.79
CA GLU A 198 2.43 17.35 -10.52
C GLU A 198 1.94 17.54 -9.08
N ILE A 199 1.02 16.68 -8.62
CA ILE A 199 0.53 16.69 -7.22
C ILE A 199 1.70 16.55 -6.24
N ARG A 200 2.61 15.60 -6.48
CA ARG A 200 3.79 15.39 -5.63
C ARG A 200 4.73 16.59 -5.64
N ALA A 201 4.91 17.24 -6.77
CA ALA A 201 5.76 18.43 -6.86
C ALA A 201 5.19 19.57 -6.00
N VAL A 202 3.86 19.76 -6.02
CA VAL A 202 3.19 20.75 -5.17
C VAL A 202 3.30 20.37 -3.69
N MET A 203 2.92 19.15 -3.31
CA MET A 203 2.90 18.71 -1.91
C MET A 203 4.28 18.70 -1.25
N ASN A 204 5.35 18.47 -2.01
CA ASN A 204 6.72 18.42 -1.49
C ASN A 204 7.49 19.74 -1.65
N ALA A 205 6.85 20.80 -2.16
CA ALA A 205 7.49 22.10 -2.29
C ALA A 205 7.75 22.70 -0.89
N PRO A 206 8.97 23.18 -0.57
CA PRO A 206 9.31 23.66 0.78
C PRO A 206 8.37 24.75 1.33
N GLU A 207 7.85 25.60 0.45
CA GLU A 207 6.88 26.66 0.77
C GLU A 207 5.50 26.13 1.21
N ASN A 208 5.17 24.88 0.90
CA ASN A 208 3.90 24.23 1.23
C ASN A 208 3.99 23.35 2.49
N ASN A 209 5.13 23.36 3.20
CA ASN A 209 5.28 22.62 4.45
C ASN A 209 4.32 23.15 5.54
N GLY A 210 3.55 22.26 6.16
CA GLY A 210 2.58 22.59 7.20
C GLY A 210 2.15 21.37 8.03
N ASP A 211 1.29 21.60 9.02
CA ASP A 211 0.87 20.57 9.99
C ASP A 211 -0.31 19.69 9.51
N ASP A 212 -0.92 20.05 8.39
CA ASP A 212 -2.06 19.35 7.80
C ASP A 212 -1.62 18.14 6.98
N VAL A 213 -2.27 17.00 7.21
CA VAL A 213 -2.03 15.80 6.40
C VAL A 213 -2.96 15.80 5.21
N PHE A 214 -2.46 16.33 4.11
CA PHE A 214 -3.15 16.32 2.83
C PHE A 214 -2.96 14.97 2.12
N TRP A 215 -3.99 14.46 1.46
CA TRP A 215 -3.93 13.21 0.69
C TRP A 215 -4.58 13.36 -0.68
N ALA A 216 -4.02 12.67 -1.66
CA ALA A 216 -4.57 12.55 -3.00
C ALA A 216 -4.36 11.11 -3.50
N GLY A 217 -5.43 10.50 -4.02
CA GLY A 217 -5.40 9.13 -4.54
C GLY A 217 -5.91 9.07 -5.97
N LEU A 218 -5.19 8.35 -6.83
CA LEU A 218 -5.57 8.11 -8.22
C LEU A 218 -5.67 6.60 -8.47
N VAL A 219 -6.79 6.17 -9.04
CA VAL A 219 -7.04 4.76 -9.38
C VAL A 219 -7.77 4.65 -10.70
N PHE A 220 -7.34 3.71 -11.55
CA PHE A 220 -8.08 3.30 -12.73
C PHE A 220 -8.04 1.79 -12.88
N ASP A 221 -9.12 1.22 -13.39
CA ASP A 221 -9.19 -0.20 -13.73
C ASP A 221 -10.30 -0.45 -14.77
N HIS A 222 -10.55 -1.72 -15.10
CA HIS A 222 -11.59 -2.15 -16.02
C HIS A 222 -12.27 -3.45 -15.53
N PHE A 223 -13.53 -3.60 -15.90
CA PHE A 223 -14.30 -4.83 -15.67
C PHE A 223 -13.95 -5.93 -16.68
N GLY A 224 -14.39 -7.17 -16.40
CA GLY A 224 -14.28 -8.28 -17.36
C GLY A 224 -12.90 -8.92 -17.47
N LYS A 225 -12.08 -8.81 -16.42
CA LYS A 225 -10.81 -9.54 -16.34
C LYS A 225 -11.11 -11.03 -16.39
N LYS A 226 -10.69 -11.71 -17.45
CA LYS A 226 -10.54 -13.17 -17.39
C LYS A 226 -9.45 -13.41 -16.37
N GLU A 227 -9.77 -14.10 -15.26
CA GLU A 227 -8.73 -14.75 -14.49
C GLU A 227 -7.90 -15.55 -15.49
N ARG A 228 -6.58 -15.34 -15.51
CA ARG A 228 -5.73 -16.28 -16.23
C ARG A 228 -5.98 -17.61 -15.55
N SER A 229 -6.72 -18.51 -16.20
CA SER A 229 -6.81 -19.89 -15.79
C SER A 229 -5.38 -20.35 -15.60
N THR A 230 -5.00 -20.65 -14.36
CA THR A 230 -3.95 -21.62 -14.17
C THR A 230 -4.52 -22.87 -14.80
N ASP A 231 -4.03 -23.27 -15.98
CA ASP A 231 -4.42 -24.50 -16.62
C ASP A 231 -4.21 -25.65 -15.64
N SER A 232 -5.28 -26.01 -14.94
CA SER A 232 -5.42 -27.19 -14.10
C SER A 232 -6.30 -28.20 -14.83
N THR A 233 -6.13 -28.31 -16.15
CA THR A 233 -6.60 -29.46 -16.92
C THR A 233 -5.48 -30.50 -16.94
N GLY A 234 -5.39 -31.21 -15.82
CA GLY A 234 -4.56 -32.38 -15.65
C GLY A 234 -5.19 -33.29 -14.60
N VAL A 235 -6.48 -33.60 -14.77
CA VAL A 235 -7.09 -34.73 -14.06
C VAL A 235 -6.54 -35.99 -14.71
N ILE A 236 -5.63 -36.67 -14.01
CA ILE A 236 -5.32 -38.07 -14.29
C ILE A 236 -6.48 -38.88 -13.71
N GLN A 237 -7.27 -39.50 -14.57
CA GLN A 237 -7.92 -40.78 -14.29
C GLN A 237 -7.19 -41.84 -15.10
#